data_AF-A0A6J2YB27-F1
#
_entry.id   AF-A0A6J2YB27-F1
#
_cell.length_a   1.000
_cell.length_b   1.000
_cell.length_c   1.000
_cell.angle_alpha   90.00
_cell.angle_beta   90.00
_cell.angle_gamma   90.00
#
_symmetry.space_group_name_H-M   'P 1'
#
loop_
_entity.id
_entity.type
_entity.pdbx_description
1 polymer ?
#
loop_
_entity_poly.entity_id
_entity_poly.type
_entity_poly.pdbx_seq_one_letter_code
_entity_poly.pdbx_strand_id
1 'polypeptide(L)'
;MKILDRTFIVRIKRIINRQETIIVVTDHQINMSTFNTIMSYYAARFYSEEGHHDINNGRLLTCMAGIIANCSDFRAIRPWQSMANAYKTAGIELIMQEMTKDEFMIFVTNDERTQEFIDLFGDDIGYVLQDTKTPFVICLTIVMGMVKTLTTANYFKWTEGRVRTFAGTLGDTYTMNNYKQNMYPKLSAFNGLNAIASANHVVRKELYFAIVAIGVQKKNFITMAFAEVHHLMRGHEMQHLILIDKYIFEEHPELLDTVLLRGLKPRFGQALQLLKEQNVEDRLYIKISKIQNGSKKCVIRSRNHFYGE
;
A
#
# COMPACT_ATOMS: atom_id res chain seq x y z
N MET A 1 3.95 -6.48 -36.84
CA MET A 1 5.02 -5.46 -36.71
C MET A 1 5.71 -5.71 -35.37
N LYS A 2 6.94 -6.23 -35.38
CA LYS A 2 7.73 -6.49 -34.16
C LYS A 2 8.41 -5.19 -33.77
N ILE A 3 8.04 -4.60 -32.64
CA ILE A 3 8.88 -3.62 -31.95
C ILE A 3 9.62 -4.39 -30.86
N LEU A 4 10.83 -4.83 -31.21
CA LEU A 4 11.87 -5.20 -30.27
C LEU A 4 12.55 -3.88 -29.87
N ASP A 5 12.27 -3.36 -28.67
CA ASP A 5 13.09 -2.28 -28.10
C ASP A 5 13.78 -2.74 -26.81
N ARG A 6 14.92 -3.39 -27.07
CA ARG A 6 16.25 -3.16 -26.48
C ARG A 6 16.29 -2.66 -25.03
N THR A 7 16.74 -3.60 -24.21
CA THR A 7 17.50 -3.51 -22.95
C THR A 7 18.12 -2.15 -22.62
N PHE A 8 17.90 -1.69 -21.38
CA PHE A 8 18.84 -0.82 -20.68
C PHE A 8 19.52 -1.63 -19.56
N ILE A 9 20.82 -1.87 -19.70
CA ILE A 9 21.68 -2.29 -18.59
C ILE A 9 22.32 -1.03 -18.02
N VAL A 10 22.09 -0.74 -16.75
CA VAL A 10 22.97 0.15 -15.97
C VAL A 10 23.44 -0.62 -14.75
N ARG A 11 24.64 -1.20 -14.84
CA ARG A 11 25.41 -1.70 -13.70
C ARG A 11 26.29 -0.58 -13.18
N ILE A 12 26.07 -0.14 -11.94
CA ILE A 12 27.08 0.58 -11.15
C ILE A 12 27.14 -0.05 -9.74
N LYS A 13 28.24 -0.78 -9.48
CA LYS A 13 28.75 -1.21 -8.16
C LYS A 13 29.09 0.07 -7.36
N ARG A 14 28.88 0.24 -6.06
CA ARG A 14 28.91 -0.62 -4.85
C ARG A 14 28.22 0.24 -3.75
N ILE A 15 27.31 -0.24 -2.88
CA ILE A 15 27.54 -0.66 -1.48
C ILE A 15 26.13 -0.78 -0.79
N ILE A 16 25.83 -1.90 -0.12
CA ILE A 16 24.77 -2.17 0.90
C ILE A 16 23.27 -2.32 0.48
N ASN A 17 22.83 -2.07 -0.75
CA ASN A 17 21.38 -2.06 -1.02
C ASN A 17 20.74 -3.44 -1.30
N ARG A 18 19.65 -3.72 -0.58
CA ARG A 18 18.74 -4.85 -0.81
C ARG A 18 18.06 -4.68 -2.18
N GLN A 19 18.30 -5.61 -3.09
CA GLN A 19 17.62 -5.66 -4.38
C GLN A 19 16.28 -6.35 -4.19
N GLU A 20 15.20 -5.67 -4.59
CA GLU A 20 13.83 -6.18 -4.45
C GLU A 20 13.15 -6.14 -5.82
N THR A 21 12.56 -7.27 -6.22
CA THR A 21 11.97 -7.43 -7.55
C THR A 21 10.45 -7.40 -7.48
N ILE A 22 9.81 -6.58 -8.32
CA ILE A 22 8.40 -6.76 -8.68
C ILE A 22 8.30 -7.47 -10.02
N ILE A 23 7.42 -8.45 -10.07
CA ILE A 23 7.13 -9.18 -11.30
C ILE A 23 5.86 -8.61 -11.89
N VAL A 24 5.92 -8.39 -13.20
CA VAL A 24 4.83 -7.83 -13.97
C VAL A 24 4.48 -8.81 -15.06
N VAL A 25 3.23 -9.25 -15.07
CA VAL A 25 2.73 -10.11 -16.16
C VAL A 25 2.15 -9.22 -17.26
N THR A 26 2.74 -9.27 -18.46
CA THR A 26 2.42 -8.34 -19.57
C THR A 26 1.42 -8.90 -20.59
N ASP A 27 0.99 -10.14 -20.42
CA ASP A 27 0.06 -10.80 -21.33
C ASP A 27 -1.28 -10.06 -21.40
N HIS A 28 -1.78 -9.86 -22.63
CA HIS A 28 -2.93 -8.98 -22.92
C HIS A 28 -4.27 -9.41 -22.30
N GLN A 29 -4.38 -10.66 -21.86
CA GLN A 29 -5.57 -11.18 -21.18
C GLN A 29 -5.14 -12.07 -20.02
N ILE A 30 -4.93 -11.45 -18.86
CA ILE A 30 -4.78 -12.19 -17.61
C ILE A 30 -6.17 -12.74 -17.26
N ASN A 31 -6.35 -14.06 -17.37
CA ASN A 31 -7.58 -14.70 -16.89
C ASN A 31 -7.62 -14.67 -15.35
N MET A 32 -8.79 -14.92 -14.76
CA MET A 32 -8.98 -14.81 -13.31
C MET A 32 -8.02 -15.74 -12.53
N SER A 33 -7.78 -16.95 -13.04
CA SER A 33 -6.82 -17.90 -12.47
C SER A 33 -5.42 -17.32 -12.37
N THR A 34 -4.86 -16.81 -13.47
CA THR A 34 -3.53 -16.20 -13.45
C THR A 34 -3.49 -14.95 -12.58
N PHE A 35 -4.53 -14.12 -12.62
CA PHE A 35 -4.63 -12.93 -11.78
C PHE A 35 -4.61 -13.30 -10.29
N ASN A 36 -5.41 -14.28 -9.88
CA ASN A 36 -5.47 -14.77 -8.52
C ASN A 36 -4.17 -15.46 -8.09
N THR A 37 -3.47 -16.16 -8.98
CA THR A 37 -2.13 -16.69 -8.70
C THR A 37 -1.13 -15.56 -8.45
N ILE A 38 -1.16 -14.48 -9.25
CA ILE A 38 -0.30 -13.30 -9.03
C ILE A 38 -0.60 -12.65 -7.68
N MET A 39 -1.88 -12.43 -7.36
CA MET A 39 -2.29 -11.87 -6.08
C MET A 39 -1.88 -12.77 -4.91
N SER A 40 -2.03 -14.09 -5.05
CA SER A 40 -1.63 -15.09 -4.06
C SER A 40 -0.13 -15.04 -3.77
N TYR A 41 0.69 -14.95 -4.83
CA TYR A 41 2.13 -14.81 -4.70
C TYR A 41 2.52 -13.61 -3.81
N TYR A 42 1.91 -12.45 -4.02
CA TYR A 42 2.19 -11.27 -3.20
C TYR A 42 1.60 -11.36 -1.80
N ALA A 43 0.37 -11.87 -1.66
CA ALA A 43 -0.30 -12.04 -0.38
C ALA A 43 0.48 -12.98 0.55
N ALA A 44 1.03 -14.08 0.02
CA ALA A 44 1.79 -15.08 0.76
C ALA A 44 2.91 -14.52 1.66
N ARG A 45 3.52 -13.39 1.28
CA ARG A 45 4.60 -12.75 2.08
C ARG A 45 4.09 -12.15 3.38
N PHE A 46 2.78 -12.07 3.58
CA PHE A 46 2.16 -11.62 4.82
C PHE A 46 1.75 -12.78 5.73
N TYR A 47 2.02 -14.04 5.35
CA TYR A 47 1.64 -15.25 6.08
C TYR A 47 2.81 -16.07 6.62
N SER A 48 4.02 -15.92 6.08
CA SER A 48 5.22 -16.63 6.52
C SER A 48 5.52 -16.46 8.03
N GLU A 49 5.88 -17.54 8.72
CA GLU A 49 6.34 -17.53 10.12
C GLU A 49 7.74 -16.94 10.28
N GLU A 50 8.00 -16.41 11.48
CA GLU A 50 9.34 -16.03 11.94
C GLU A 50 10.23 -17.29 11.90
N GLY A 51 11.13 -17.37 10.92
CA GLY A 51 12.00 -18.54 10.75
C GLY A 51 12.36 -18.82 9.30
N HIS A 52 11.47 -18.49 8.35
CA HIS A 52 11.89 -18.39 6.95
C HIS A 52 12.70 -17.10 6.80
N HIS A 53 14.00 -17.26 6.57
CA HIS A 53 14.93 -16.17 6.37
C HIS A 53 14.33 -15.09 5.45
N ASP A 54 14.26 -13.86 5.97
CA ASP A 54 14.32 -12.64 5.17
C ASP A 54 13.03 -12.13 4.48
N ILE A 55 11.91 -12.04 5.21
CA ILE A 55 10.91 -10.99 4.90
C ILE A 55 11.30 -9.75 5.69
N ASN A 56 12.41 -9.16 5.28
CA ASN A 56 12.74 -7.81 5.69
C ASN A 56 11.60 -6.86 5.25
N ASN A 57 11.34 -5.84 6.05
CA ASN A 57 10.33 -4.80 5.82
C ASN A 57 10.32 -4.24 4.38
N GLY A 58 11.49 -4.16 3.72
CA GLY A 58 11.61 -3.73 2.32
C GLY A 58 10.80 -4.62 1.36
N ARG A 59 10.77 -5.93 1.59
CA ARG A 59 10.05 -6.90 0.77
C ARG A 59 8.54 -6.79 0.93
N LEU A 60 8.03 -6.47 2.12
CA LEU A 60 6.60 -6.18 2.34
C LEU A 60 6.16 -4.94 1.55
N LEU A 61 6.99 -3.90 1.57
CA LEU A 61 6.77 -2.68 0.80
C LEU A 61 6.79 -2.96 -0.71
N THR A 62 7.73 -3.80 -1.18
CA THR A 62 7.82 -4.22 -2.59
C THR A 62 6.63 -5.09 -3.01
N CYS A 63 6.13 -5.98 -2.14
CA CYS A 63 4.95 -6.79 -2.44
C CYS A 63 3.71 -5.94 -2.70
N MET A 64 3.54 -4.85 -1.93
CA MET A 64 2.48 -3.88 -2.17
C MET A 64 2.64 -3.17 -3.52
N ALA A 65 3.86 -2.74 -3.88
CA ALA A 65 4.11 -2.22 -5.23
C ALA A 65 3.78 -3.26 -6.31
N GLY A 66 4.08 -4.54 -6.09
CA GLY A 66 3.75 -5.63 -7.00
C GLY A 66 2.23 -5.85 -7.18
N ILE A 67 1.45 -5.77 -6.09
CA ILE A 67 -0.02 -5.78 -6.14
C ILE A 67 -0.52 -4.63 -7.01
N ILE A 68 -0.06 -3.41 -6.73
CA ILE A 68 -0.47 -2.20 -7.45
C ILE A 68 -0.06 -2.26 -8.93
N ALA A 69 1.15 -2.74 -9.21
CA ALA A 69 1.69 -2.96 -10.55
C ALA A 69 0.77 -3.83 -11.38
N ASN A 70 0.46 -5.04 -10.91
CA ASN A 70 -0.39 -5.99 -11.65
C ASN A 70 -1.88 -5.58 -11.68
N CYS A 71 -2.25 -4.47 -11.04
CA CYS A 71 -3.57 -3.86 -11.12
C CYS A 71 -3.59 -2.57 -11.97
N SER A 72 -2.43 -2.12 -12.46
CA SER A 72 -2.28 -0.92 -13.27
C SER A 72 -2.23 -1.25 -14.78
N ASP A 73 -2.70 -0.33 -15.63
CA ASP A 73 -2.50 -0.47 -17.08
C ASP A 73 -1.03 -0.20 -17.41
N PHE A 74 -0.29 -1.27 -17.68
CA PHE A 74 1.15 -1.23 -17.98
C PHE A 74 1.52 -0.37 -19.17
N ARG A 75 0.60 -0.08 -20.09
CA ARG A 75 0.88 0.78 -21.25
C ARG A 75 1.13 2.23 -20.84
N ALA A 76 0.70 2.62 -19.63
CA ALA A 76 1.00 3.92 -19.06
C ALA A 76 2.28 3.84 -18.21
N ILE A 77 3.46 3.55 -18.78
CA ILE A 77 4.75 3.32 -18.06
C ILE A 77 5.22 4.51 -17.19
N ARG A 78 4.64 5.72 -17.33
CA ARG A 78 5.08 6.94 -16.63
C ARG A 78 4.99 6.95 -15.08
N PRO A 79 4.04 6.28 -14.39
CA PRO A 79 3.96 6.24 -12.92
C PRO A 79 5.11 5.46 -12.27
N TRP A 80 5.70 4.48 -12.96
CA TRP A 80 6.67 3.57 -12.35
C TRP A 80 8.07 4.17 -12.20
N GLN A 81 8.43 5.17 -13.00
CA GLN A 81 9.69 5.90 -12.82
C GLN A 81 9.71 6.69 -11.50
N SER A 82 8.60 7.35 -11.17
CA SER A 82 8.45 8.08 -9.90
C SER A 82 8.54 7.12 -8.71
N MET A 83 7.85 5.98 -8.81
CA MET A 83 7.93 4.90 -7.83
C MET A 83 9.36 4.38 -7.65
N ALA A 84 10.05 4.03 -8.73
CA ALA A 84 11.42 3.52 -8.67
C ALA A 84 12.38 4.52 -8.01
N ASN A 85 12.25 5.81 -8.31
CA ASN A 85 13.01 6.88 -7.67
C ASN A 85 12.71 7.00 -6.17
N ALA A 86 11.44 6.85 -5.78
CA ALA A 86 11.04 6.86 -4.38
C ALA A 86 11.64 5.66 -3.61
N TYR A 87 11.60 4.45 -4.18
CA TYR A 87 12.22 3.27 -3.58
C TYR A 87 13.74 3.42 -3.47
N LYS A 88 14.39 3.94 -4.51
CA LYS A 88 15.83 4.24 -4.50
C LYS A 88 16.21 5.21 -3.37
N THR A 89 15.37 6.23 -3.15
CA THR A 89 15.54 7.19 -2.04
C THR A 89 15.41 6.52 -0.67
N ALA A 90 14.57 5.48 -0.56
CA ALA A 90 14.44 4.65 0.64
C ALA A 90 15.56 3.61 0.80
N GLY A 91 16.60 3.63 -0.05
CA GLY A 91 17.69 2.66 -0.04
C GLY A 91 17.30 1.29 -0.61
N ILE A 92 16.18 1.21 -1.34
CA ILE A 92 15.68 -0.02 -1.96
C ILE A 92 15.86 0.10 -3.47
N GLU A 93 16.68 -0.78 -4.05
CA GLU A 93 16.76 -0.87 -5.51
C GLU A 93 15.57 -1.71 -6.01
N LEU A 94 14.53 -1.02 -6.47
CA LEU A 94 13.35 -1.65 -7.05
C LEU A 94 13.64 -2.06 -8.50
N ILE A 95 13.64 -3.36 -8.75
CA ILE A 95 13.80 -3.93 -10.10
C ILE A 95 12.42 -4.35 -10.59
N MET A 96 12.04 -3.88 -11.77
CA MET A 96 10.85 -4.35 -12.46
C MET A 96 11.27 -5.44 -13.43
N GLN A 97 10.69 -6.63 -13.27
CA GLN A 97 10.89 -7.74 -14.17
C GLN A 97 9.57 -8.06 -14.88
N GLU A 98 9.57 -7.85 -16.19
CA GLU A 98 8.47 -8.29 -17.04
C GLU A 98 8.60 -9.78 -17.32
N MET A 99 7.48 -10.48 -17.26
CA MET A 99 7.39 -11.90 -17.56
C MET A 99 6.10 -12.16 -18.36
N THR A 100 6.15 -13.17 -19.21
CA THR A 100 4.95 -13.83 -19.75
C THR A 100 4.24 -14.60 -18.64
N LYS A 101 2.98 -14.98 -18.86
CA LYS A 101 2.24 -15.85 -17.95
C LYS A 101 2.99 -17.14 -17.66
N ASP A 102 3.52 -17.81 -18.68
CA ASP A 102 4.17 -19.11 -18.51
C ASP A 102 5.44 -19.00 -17.67
N GLU A 103 6.26 -17.96 -17.90
CA GLU A 103 7.43 -17.66 -17.07
C GLU A 103 7.04 -17.39 -15.62
N PHE A 104 5.97 -16.60 -15.41
CA PHE A 104 5.46 -16.34 -14.06
C PHE A 104 4.98 -17.62 -13.37
N MET A 105 4.22 -18.47 -14.07
CA MET A 105 3.72 -19.72 -13.51
C MET A 105 4.87 -20.65 -13.11
N ILE A 106 5.93 -20.76 -13.93
CA ILE A 106 7.14 -21.52 -13.59
C ILE A 106 7.82 -20.92 -12.35
N PHE A 107 7.91 -19.59 -12.29
CA PHE A 107 8.54 -18.89 -11.16
C PHE A 107 7.78 -19.14 -9.84
N VAL A 108 6.44 -19.05 -9.86
CA VAL A 108 5.61 -19.16 -8.66
C VAL A 108 5.40 -20.60 -8.20
N THR A 109 5.37 -21.58 -9.12
CA THR A 109 5.17 -22.99 -8.76
C THR A 109 6.28 -23.49 -7.81
N ASN A 110 7.47 -22.91 -7.90
CA ASN A 110 8.62 -23.23 -7.06
C ASN A 110 8.67 -22.44 -5.73
N ASP A 111 7.68 -21.57 -5.46
CA ASP A 111 7.65 -20.75 -4.25
C ASP A 111 6.74 -21.37 -3.19
N GLU A 112 7.34 -22.08 -2.23
CA GLU A 112 6.66 -22.79 -1.14
C GLU A 112 5.64 -21.90 -0.40
N ARG A 113 5.98 -20.63 -0.16
CA ARG A 113 5.08 -19.69 0.55
C ARG A 113 3.79 -19.45 -0.21
N THR A 114 3.87 -19.43 -1.54
CA THR A 114 2.68 -19.24 -2.37
C THR A 114 1.77 -20.45 -2.28
N GLN A 115 2.34 -21.66 -2.24
CA GLN A 115 1.59 -22.88 -2.02
C GLN A 115 0.98 -22.91 -0.62
N GLU A 116 1.76 -22.61 0.43
CA GLU A 116 1.25 -22.50 1.80
C GLU A 116 0.05 -21.55 1.91
N PHE A 117 0.10 -20.40 1.23
CA PHE A 117 -1.02 -19.46 1.19
C PHE A 117 -2.23 -20.03 0.44
N ILE A 118 -2.01 -20.70 -0.69
CA ILE A 118 -3.09 -21.32 -1.47
C ILE A 118 -3.73 -22.47 -0.70
N ASP A 119 -2.94 -23.25 0.04
CA ASP A 119 -3.37 -24.37 0.87
C ASP A 119 -4.29 -23.94 2.02
N LEU A 120 -4.26 -22.66 2.43
CA LEU A 120 -5.24 -22.11 3.38
C LEU A 120 -6.68 -22.26 2.89
N PHE A 121 -6.89 -22.36 1.57
CA PHE A 121 -8.21 -22.50 0.97
C PHE A 121 -8.69 -23.96 0.84
N GLY A 122 -7.87 -24.95 1.22
CA GLY A 122 -8.25 -26.36 1.29
C GLY A 122 -8.66 -26.96 -0.06
N ASP A 123 -9.70 -27.80 -0.07
CA ASP A 123 -10.11 -28.55 -1.27
C ASP A 123 -10.69 -27.66 -2.39
N ASP A 124 -11.04 -26.40 -2.09
CA ASP A 124 -11.69 -25.47 -3.02
C ASP A 124 -10.70 -24.61 -3.83
N ILE A 125 -9.39 -24.90 -3.82
CA ILE A 125 -8.35 -24.10 -4.48
C ILE A 125 -8.69 -23.79 -5.95
N GLY A 126 -9.15 -24.79 -6.70
CA GLY A 126 -9.50 -24.63 -8.11
C GLY A 126 -10.57 -23.55 -8.31
N TYR A 127 -11.63 -23.61 -7.50
CA TYR A 127 -12.71 -22.62 -7.49
C TYR A 127 -12.21 -21.25 -7.03
N VAL A 128 -11.41 -21.21 -5.95
CA VAL A 128 -10.85 -19.94 -5.44
C VAL A 128 -10.03 -19.22 -6.50
N LEU A 129 -9.16 -19.94 -7.20
CA LEU A 129 -8.31 -19.36 -8.23
C LEU A 129 -9.11 -18.99 -9.49
N GLN A 130 -10.06 -19.81 -9.93
CA GLN A 130 -10.74 -19.60 -11.21
C GLN A 130 -11.96 -18.67 -11.13
N ASP A 131 -12.74 -18.74 -10.04
CA ASP A 131 -14.09 -18.19 -10.00
C ASP A 131 -14.30 -17.11 -8.93
N THR A 132 -13.39 -17.00 -7.96
CA THR A 132 -13.50 -16.02 -6.86
C THR A 132 -12.59 -14.81 -7.06
N LYS A 133 -12.70 -13.82 -6.17
CA LYS A 133 -11.77 -12.69 -6.08
C LYS A 133 -11.05 -12.71 -4.73
N THR A 134 -11.00 -13.87 -4.08
CA THR A 134 -10.51 -14.03 -2.70
C THR A 134 -9.10 -13.50 -2.54
N PRO A 135 -8.09 -13.92 -3.34
CA PRO A 135 -6.73 -13.40 -3.18
C PRO A 135 -6.65 -11.88 -3.39
N PHE A 136 -7.44 -11.34 -4.33
CA PHE A 136 -7.48 -9.90 -4.58
C PHE A 136 -8.09 -9.11 -3.40
N VAL A 137 -9.17 -9.60 -2.79
CA VAL A 137 -9.75 -9.01 -1.56
C VAL A 137 -8.69 -8.89 -0.45
N ILE A 138 -7.84 -9.91 -0.33
CA ILE A 138 -6.75 -9.94 0.66
C ILE A 138 -5.64 -8.97 0.30
N CYS A 139 -5.25 -8.89 -0.97
CA CYS A 139 -4.32 -7.88 -1.44
C CYS A 139 -4.81 -6.46 -1.16
N LEU A 140 -6.09 -6.15 -1.38
CA LEU A 140 -6.68 -4.84 -1.07
C LEU A 140 -6.63 -4.54 0.45
N THR A 141 -6.87 -5.56 1.26
CA THR A 141 -6.77 -5.47 2.72
C THR A 141 -5.32 -5.21 3.17
N ILE A 142 -4.35 -5.87 2.54
CA ILE A 142 -2.91 -5.63 2.74
C ILE A 142 -2.53 -4.20 2.36
N VAL A 143 -3.00 -3.69 1.21
CA VAL A 143 -2.76 -2.31 0.77
C VAL A 143 -3.26 -1.32 1.84
N MET A 144 -4.45 -1.54 2.41
CA MET A 144 -4.97 -0.72 3.53
C MET A 144 -4.10 -0.78 4.79
N GLY A 145 -3.32 -1.85 4.97
CA GLY A 145 -2.35 -1.98 6.06
C GLY A 145 -1.27 -0.89 6.07
N MET A 146 -0.95 -0.30 4.92
CA MET A 146 0.06 0.77 4.84
C MET A 146 -0.32 2.02 5.64
N VAL A 147 -1.62 2.25 5.86
CA VAL A 147 -2.11 3.44 6.57
C VAL A 147 -2.51 3.15 8.01
N LYS A 148 -2.88 1.92 8.34
CA LYS A 148 -3.45 1.58 9.66
C LYS A 148 -2.44 0.88 10.57
N THR A 149 -2.22 1.45 11.75
CA THR A 149 -1.57 0.74 12.86
C THR A 149 -2.57 -0.21 13.52
N LEU A 150 -2.21 -1.49 13.63
CA LEU A 150 -3.05 -2.54 14.20
C LEU A 150 -2.47 -3.03 15.52
N THR A 151 -3.36 -3.33 16.46
CA THR A 151 -3.04 -3.91 17.75
C THR A 151 -3.78 -5.23 17.89
N THR A 152 -3.36 -6.07 18.83
CA THR A 152 -4.06 -7.34 19.14
C THR A 152 -5.55 -7.11 19.43
N ALA A 153 -5.91 -5.96 20.02
CA ALA A 153 -7.28 -5.61 20.36
C ALA A 153 -8.16 -5.23 19.16
N ASN A 154 -7.60 -4.63 18.11
CA ASN A 154 -8.39 -4.15 16.96
C ASN A 154 -8.17 -4.93 15.65
N TYR A 155 -7.10 -5.73 15.58
CA TYR A 155 -6.64 -6.41 14.38
C TYR A 155 -7.75 -7.24 13.74
N PHE A 156 -8.37 -8.15 14.51
CA PHE A 156 -9.35 -9.08 13.95
C PHE A 156 -10.56 -8.36 13.36
N LYS A 157 -11.22 -7.52 14.16
CA LYS A 157 -12.43 -6.78 13.73
C LYS A 157 -12.13 -5.85 12.56
N TRP A 158 -10.95 -5.22 12.54
CA TRP A 158 -10.56 -4.35 11.44
C TRP A 158 -10.32 -5.14 10.16
N THR A 159 -9.56 -6.24 10.22
CA THR A 159 -9.24 -7.07 9.05
C THR A 159 -10.51 -7.70 8.49
N GLU A 160 -11.36 -8.30 9.34
CA GLU A 160 -12.65 -8.85 8.93
C GLU A 160 -13.54 -7.80 8.26
N GLY A 161 -13.64 -6.60 8.87
CA GLY A 161 -14.41 -5.50 8.28
C GLY A 161 -13.90 -5.09 6.90
N ARG A 162 -12.59 -5.09 6.67
CA ARG A 162 -11.98 -4.78 5.37
C ARG A 162 -12.20 -5.88 4.35
N VAL A 163 -12.02 -7.14 4.72
CA VAL A 163 -12.33 -8.29 3.86
C VAL A 163 -13.79 -8.24 3.41
N ARG A 164 -14.74 -8.03 4.33
CA ARG A 164 -16.17 -7.90 4.00
C ARG A 164 -16.46 -6.70 3.11
N THR A 165 -15.83 -5.55 3.38
CA THR A 165 -16.00 -4.35 2.54
C THR A 165 -15.58 -4.62 1.11
N PHE A 166 -14.36 -5.14 0.90
CA PHE A 166 -13.85 -5.37 -0.45
C PHE A 166 -14.55 -6.53 -1.16
N ALA A 167 -14.89 -7.61 -0.45
CA ALA A 167 -15.71 -8.69 -1.00
C ALA A 167 -17.08 -8.16 -1.46
N GLY A 168 -17.73 -7.32 -0.66
CA GLY A 168 -18.98 -6.64 -1.02
C GLY A 168 -18.84 -5.74 -2.25
N THR A 169 -17.82 -4.89 -2.30
CA THR A 169 -17.53 -4.02 -3.46
C THR A 169 -17.31 -4.81 -4.74
N LEU A 170 -16.75 -6.01 -4.64
CA LEU A 170 -16.43 -6.89 -5.75
C LEU A 170 -17.54 -7.89 -6.10
N GLY A 171 -18.64 -7.92 -5.33
CA GLY A 171 -19.71 -8.90 -5.46
C GLY A 171 -19.26 -10.34 -5.19
N ASP A 172 -18.21 -10.54 -4.39
CA ASP A 172 -17.66 -11.86 -4.08
C ASP A 172 -18.31 -12.45 -2.82
N THR A 173 -19.39 -13.20 -3.04
CA THR A 173 -20.11 -13.90 -1.97
C THR A 173 -19.32 -15.05 -1.37
N TYR A 174 -18.40 -15.66 -2.12
CA TYR A 174 -17.61 -16.78 -1.63
C TYR A 174 -16.68 -16.34 -0.52
N THR A 175 -15.90 -15.28 -0.75
CA THR A 175 -14.99 -14.73 0.28
C THR A 175 -15.76 -14.37 1.55
N MET A 176 -16.90 -13.68 1.41
CA MET A 176 -17.70 -13.25 2.55
C MET A 176 -18.21 -14.40 3.42
N ASN A 177 -18.49 -15.57 2.83
CA ASN A 177 -19.07 -16.71 3.53
C ASN A 177 -18.03 -17.72 4.04
N ASN A 178 -16.87 -17.81 3.39
CA ASN A 178 -15.91 -18.89 3.63
C ASN A 178 -14.58 -18.44 4.24
N TYR A 179 -14.30 -17.14 4.29
CA TYR A 179 -13.03 -16.63 4.83
C TYR A 179 -12.99 -16.73 6.36
N LYS A 180 -12.00 -17.46 6.89
CA LYS A 180 -11.86 -17.75 8.33
C LYS A 180 -10.74 -16.93 8.99
N GLN A 181 -10.75 -16.88 10.31
CA GLN A 181 -9.76 -16.12 11.10
C GLN A 181 -8.31 -16.50 10.83
N ASN A 182 -8.03 -17.80 10.69
CA ASN A 182 -6.70 -18.32 10.40
C ASN A 182 -6.21 -17.99 8.98
N MET A 183 -7.10 -17.50 8.12
CA MET A 183 -6.77 -17.06 6.79
C MET A 183 -6.38 -15.58 6.76
N TYR A 184 -6.34 -14.83 7.87
CA TYR A 184 -5.92 -13.41 7.83
C TYR A 184 -4.40 -13.21 7.82
N PRO A 185 -3.87 -12.19 7.11
CA PRO A 185 -2.43 -11.93 7.08
C PRO A 185 -1.90 -11.50 8.45
N LYS A 186 -0.71 -11.94 8.84
CA LYS A 186 -0.20 -11.77 10.20
C LYS A 186 -0.15 -10.32 10.66
N LEU A 187 -0.52 -10.11 11.92
CA LEU A 187 -0.44 -8.81 12.58
C LEU A 187 0.98 -8.23 12.55
N SER A 188 2.00 -9.06 12.74
CA SER A 188 3.40 -8.65 12.64
C SER A 188 3.76 -8.11 11.25
N ALA A 189 3.27 -8.75 10.18
CA ALA A 189 3.47 -8.29 8.81
C ALA A 189 2.75 -6.96 8.53
N PHE A 190 1.51 -6.81 9.02
CA PHE A 190 0.80 -5.52 8.95
C PHE A 190 1.54 -4.40 9.67
N ASN A 191 2.04 -4.67 10.88
CA ASN A 191 2.79 -3.69 11.66
C ASN A 191 4.14 -3.36 11.02
N GLY A 192 4.85 -4.36 10.48
CA GLY A 192 6.08 -4.16 9.71
C GLY A 192 5.86 -3.30 8.48
N LEU A 193 4.79 -3.58 7.72
CA LEU A 193 4.37 -2.78 6.56
C LEU A 193 4.03 -1.33 6.97
N ASN A 194 3.19 -1.14 7.99
CA ASN A 194 2.82 0.19 8.46
C ASN A 194 4.03 1.00 8.95
N ALA A 195 4.96 0.35 9.67
CA ALA A 195 6.17 0.97 10.17
C ALA A 195 7.10 1.43 9.03
N ILE A 196 7.40 0.56 8.05
CA ILE A 196 8.27 0.94 6.93
C ILE A 196 7.64 1.98 6.01
N ALA A 197 6.34 1.86 5.73
CA ALA A 197 5.62 2.84 4.93
C ALA A 197 5.58 4.20 5.65
N SER A 198 5.42 4.20 6.98
CA SER A 198 5.45 5.42 7.80
C SER A 198 6.83 6.06 7.91
N ALA A 199 7.90 5.25 7.85
CA ALA A 199 9.28 5.73 7.82
C ALA A 199 9.64 6.32 6.44
N ASN A 200 9.15 5.71 5.36
CA ASN A 200 9.45 6.08 3.97
C ASN A 200 8.29 6.85 3.32
N HIS A 201 8.09 8.09 3.77
CA HIS A 201 6.99 8.94 3.32
C HIS A 201 6.93 9.11 1.79
N VAL A 202 8.08 9.25 1.12
CA VAL A 202 8.13 9.43 -0.34
C VAL A 202 7.57 8.21 -1.05
N VAL A 203 8.00 7.00 -0.66
CA VAL A 203 7.47 5.74 -1.21
C VAL A 203 5.97 5.63 -0.96
N ARG A 204 5.56 5.88 0.28
CA ARG A 204 4.15 5.79 0.67
C ARG A 204 3.25 6.80 -0.07
N LYS A 205 3.77 7.99 -0.39
CA LYS A 205 3.12 8.99 -1.24
C LYS A 205 2.94 8.48 -2.68
N GLU A 206 4.00 7.95 -3.28
CA GLU A 206 3.91 7.43 -4.66
C GLU A 206 2.96 6.22 -4.77
N LEU A 207 2.95 5.33 -3.77
CA LEU A 207 1.98 4.24 -3.67
C LEU A 207 0.54 4.76 -3.58
N TYR A 208 0.31 5.81 -2.78
CA TYR A 208 -1.00 6.44 -2.70
C TYR A 208 -1.44 7.03 -4.05
N PHE A 209 -0.55 7.71 -4.77
CA PHE A 209 -0.88 8.24 -6.10
C PHE A 209 -1.14 7.16 -7.13
N ALA A 210 -0.40 6.05 -7.09
CA ALA A 210 -0.71 4.91 -7.95
C ALA A 210 -2.10 4.33 -7.64
N ILE A 211 -2.46 4.20 -6.36
CA ILE A 211 -3.80 3.76 -5.91
C ILE A 211 -4.89 4.71 -6.46
N VAL A 212 -4.69 6.03 -6.33
CA VAL A 212 -5.64 7.04 -6.83
C VAL A 212 -5.75 6.96 -8.35
N ALA A 213 -4.64 6.88 -9.06
CA ALA A 213 -4.62 6.81 -10.52
C ALA A 213 -5.38 5.59 -11.06
N ILE A 214 -5.30 4.44 -10.39
CA ILE A 214 -6.10 3.25 -10.72
C ILE A 214 -7.58 3.51 -10.37
N GLY A 215 -7.85 4.01 -9.16
CA GLY A 215 -9.20 4.22 -8.64
C GLY A 215 -10.03 5.25 -9.41
N VAL A 216 -9.40 6.27 -10.02
CA VAL A 216 -10.09 7.31 -10.81
C VAL A 216 -10.72 6.73 -12.08
N GLN A 217 -10.19 5.63 -12.62
CA GLN A 217 -10.65 5.09 -13.90
C GLN A 217 -12.07 4.50 -13.81
N LYS A 218 -12.40 3.79 -12.72
CA LYS A 218 -13.71 3.15 -12.46
C LYS A 218 -14.31 2.38 -13.65
N LYS A 219 -13.49 1.69 -14.44
CA LYS A 219 -13.90 0.97 -15.66
C LYS A 219 -14.22 -0.51 -15.42
N ASN A 220 -13.63 -1.11 -14.40
CA ASN A 220 -13.74 -2.55 -14.10
C ASN A 220 -13.65 -2.80 -12.58
N PHE A 221 -13.82 -4.06 -12.17
CA PHE A 221 -13.81 -4.44 -10.76
C PHE A 221 -12.51 -4.04 -10.02
N ILE A 222 -11.35 -4.07 -10.69
CA ILE A 222 -10.07 -3.65 -10.12
C ILE A 222 -10.13 -2.16 -9.78
N THR A 223 -10.44 -1.33 -10.77
CA THR A 223 -10.50 0.13 -10.60
C THR A 223 -11.60 0.56 -9.61
N MET A 224 -12.71 -0.18 -9.52
CA MET A 224 -13.74 0.04 -8.49
C MET A 224 -13.23 -0.27 -7.08
N ALA A 225 -12.53 -1.40 -6.90
CA ALA A 225 -11.92 -1.73 -5.63
C ALA A 225 -10.85 -0.70 -5.20
N PHE A 226 -10.02 -0.23 -6.14
CA PHE A 226 -9.04 0.81 -5.84
C PHE A 226 -9.67 2.18 -5.55
N ALA A 227 -10.84 2.49 -6.13
CA ALA A 227 -11.62 3.66 -5.74
C ALA A 227 -12.08 3.56 -4.28
N GLU A 228 -12.49 2.36 -3.85
CA GLU A 228 -12.87 2.09 -2.46
C GLU A 228 -11.66 2.18 -1.51
N VAL A 229 -10.52 1.60 -1.89
CA VAL A 229 -9.25 1.76 -1.14
C VAL A 229 -8.93 3.25 -0.97
N HIS A 230 -8.96 4.02 -2.05
CA HIS A 230 -8.75 5.46 -1.99
C HIS A 230 -9.73 6.16 -1.05
N HIS A 231 -11.03 5.85 -1.14
CA HIS A 231 -12.06 6.41 -0.27
C HIS A 231 -11.76 6.14 1.21
N LEU A 232 -11.38 4.91 1.55
CA LEU A 232 -11.07 4.49 2.92
C LEU A 232 -9.73 5.03 3.45
N MET A 233 -8.77 5.31 2.57
CA MET A 233 -7.50 5.95 2.94
C MET A 233 -7.65 7.46 3.14
N ARG A 234 -8.69 8.08 2.56
CA ARG A 234 -8.90 9.52 2.59
C ARG A 234 -9.02 10.01 4.03
N GLY A 235 -8.21 11.01 4.38
CA GLY A 235 -8.25 11.62 5.71
C GLY A 235 -7.59 10.80 6.82
N HIS A 236 -7.06 9.59 6.52
CA HIS A 236 -6.39 8.78 7.53
C HIS A 236 -5.16 9.50 8.12
N GLU A 237 -4.39 10.20 7.30
CA GLU A 237 -3.25 11.03 7.77
C GLU A 237 -3.70 12.34 8.44
N MET A 238 -4.94 12.78 8.20
CA MET A 238 -5.50 14.03 8.74
C MET A 238 -6.42 13.81 9.94
N GLN A 239 -6.53 12.57 10.45
CA GLN A 239 -7.48 12.24 11.51
C GLN A 239 -7.30 13.10 12.77
N HIS A 240 -6.06 13.45 13.10
CA HIS A 240 -5.75 14.35 14.22
C HIS A 240 -6.28 15.77 14.00
N LEU A 241 -6.24 16.29 12.77
CA LEU A 241 -6.81 17.60 12.44
C LEU A 241 -8.34 17.57 12.54
N ILE A 242 -8.96 16.51 12.01
CA ILE A 242 -10.41 16.30 12.09
C ILE A 242 -10.87 16.20 13.55
N LEU A 243 -10.11 15.50 14.39
CA LEU A 243 -10.40 15.39 15.82
C LEU A 243 -10.23 16.73 16.55
N ILE A 244 -9.21 17.52 16.22
CA ILE A 244 -9.05 18.86 16.78
C ILE A 244 -10.22 19.76 16.38
N ASP A 245 -10.60 19.76 15.09
CA ASP A 245 -11.73 20.53 14.57
C ASP A 245 -13.03 20.16 15.31
N LYS A 246 -13.38 18.88 15.27
CA LYS A 246 -14.63 18.40 15.87
C LYS A 246 -14.64 18.53 17.40
N TYR A 247 -13.64 18.02 18.08
CA TYR A 247 -13.68 17.94 19.54
C TYR A 247 -13.40 19.28 20.20
N ILE A 248 -12.41 20.05 19.71
CA ILE A 248 -11.98 21.29 20.37
C ILE A 248 -12.72 22.50 19.82
N PHE A 249 -12.93 22.59 18.50
CA PHE A 249 -13.58 23.78 17.92
C PHE A 249 -15.10 23.69 17.89
N GLU A 250 -15.68 22.51 17.66
CA GLU A 250 -17.15 22.32 17.62
C GLU A 250 -17.73 21.92 18.98
N GLU A 251 -17.24 20.83 19.59
CA GLU A 251 -17.85 20.24 20.79
C GLU A 251 -17.45 20.93 22.09
N HIS A 252 -16.18 21.36 22.22
CA HIS A 252 -15.62 21.92 23.46
C HIS A 252 -14.81 23.22 23.24
N PRO A 253 -15.42 24.28 22.69
CA PRO A 253 -14.73 25.54 22.42
C PRO A 253 -14.13 26.21 23.68
N GLU A 254 -14.67 25.94 24.86
CA GLU A 254 -14.16 26.42 26.16
C GLU A 254 -12.73 25.93 26.45
N LEU A 255 -12.30 24.81 25.85
CA LEU A 255 -10.95 24.29 26.02
C LEU A 255 -9.90 25.22 25.41
N LEU A 256 -10.26 26.08 24.45
CA LEU A 256 -9.36 27.04 23.82
C LEU A 256 -8.86 28.12 24.79
N ASP A 257 -9.60 28.37 25.88
CA ASP A 257 -9.22 29.35 26.91
C ASP A 257 -8.23 28.78 27.93
N THR A 258 -8.04 27.45 27.93
CA THR A 258 -7.04 26.80 28.78
C THR A 258 -5.63 27.25 28.42
N VAL A 259 -4.77 27.38 29.43
CA VAL A 259 -3.38 27.83 29.25
C VAL A 259 -2.61 26.94 28.26
N LEU A 260 -2.91 25.64 28.23
CA LEU A 260 -2.25 24.66 27.37
C LEU A 260 -2.64 24.78 25.89
N LEU A 261 -3.86 25.22 25.59
CA LEU A 261 -4.38 25.34 24.23
C LEU A 261 -4.44 26.79 23.73
N ARG A 262 -3.99 27.75 24.55
CA ARG A 262 -3.87 29.15 24.17
C ARG A 262 -2.99 29.29 22.92
N GLY A 263 -3.57 29.85 21.86
CA GLY A 263 -2.91 29.99 20.56
C GLY A 263 -3.03 28.77 19.63
N LEU A 264 -3.83 27.76 19.98
CA LEU A 264 -4.19 26.67 19.07
C LEU A 264 -4.95 27.19 17.85
N LYS A 265 -5.94 28.07 18.04
CA LYS A 265 -6.77 28.66 16.96
C LYS A 265 -5.95 29.28 15.81
N PRO A 266 -5.00 30.21 16.05
CA PRO A 266 -4.17 30.74 14.96
C PRO A 266 -3.22 29.69 14.35
N ARG A 267 -2.70 28.74 15.13
CA ARG A 267 -1.83 27.66 14.60
C ARG A 267 -2.58 26.67 13.73
N PHE A 268 -3.81 26.32 14.13
CA PHE A 268 -4.71 25.46 13.37
C PHE A 268 -5.14 26.16 12.07
N GLY A 269 -5.49 27.44 12.13
CA GLY A 269 -5.78 28.26 10.96
C GLY A 269 -4.60 28.31 9.97
N GLN A 270 -3.37 28.47 10.46
CA GLN A 270 -2.15 28.40 9.63
C GLN A 270 -1.97 27.00 9.00
N ALA A 271 -2.19 25.93 9.76
CA ALA A 271 -2.12 24.57 9.23
C ALA A 271 -3.15 24.34 8.11
N LEU A 272 -4.40 24.79 8.28
CA LEU A 272 -5.43 24.72 7.24
C LEU A 272 -5.09 25.58 6.02
N GLN A 273 -4.47 26.75 6.21
CA GLN A 273 -4.04 27.59 5.10
C GLN A 273 -2.91 26.93 4.30
N LEU A 274 -1.92 26.34 4.97
CA LEU A 274 -0.87 25.56 4.33
C LEU A 274 -1.44 24.37 3.56
N LEU A 275 -2.46 23.69 4.10
CA LEU A 275 -3.18 22.64 3.38
C LEU A 275 -3.87 23.19 2.11
N LYS A 276 -4.50 24.36 2.18
CA LYS A 276 -5.15 25.01 1.03
C LYS A 276 -4.15 25.43 -0.06
N GLU A 277 -2.91 25.74 0.29
CA GLU A 277 -1.86 26.09 -0.66
C GLU A 277 -1.34 24.89 -1.47
N GLN A 278 -1.62 23.66 -1.04
CA GLN A 278 -1.25 22.45 -1.79
C GLN A 278 -2.27 22.10 -2.88
N ASN A 279 -1.83 21.37 -3.90
CA ASN A 279 -2.73 20.82 -4.93
C ASN A 279 -3.79 19.93 -4.27
N VAL A 280 -5.03 19.99 -4.74
CA VAL A 280 -6.18 19.28 -4.15
C VAL A 280 -5.90 17.78 -3.92
N GLU A 281 -5.16 17.15 -4.83
CA GLU A 281 -4.77 15.74 -4.76
C GLU A 281 -3.72 15.46 -3.68
N ASP A 282 -2.77 16.39 -3.47
CA ASP A 282 -1.76 16.32 -2.42
C ASP A 282 -2.32 16.61 -1.02
N ARG A 283 -3.41 17.39 -0.90
CA ARG A 283 -4.00 17.79 0.39
C ARG A 283 -4.37 16.61 1.28
N LEU A 284 -4.75 15.48 0.66
CA LEU A 284 -5.26 14.30 1.36
C LEU A 284 -4.14 13.46 2.00
N TYR A 285 -2.87 13.77 1.69
CA TYR A 285 -1.69 13.02 2.09
C TYR A 285 -0.64 13.94 2.73
N ILE A 286 -1.03 14.70 3.77
CA ILE A 286 -0.13 15.62 4.47
C ILE A 286 0.09 15.14 5.90
N LYS A 287 1.30 14.65 6.17
CA LYS A 287 1.76 14.32 7.52
C LYS A 287 2.42 15.57 8.12
N ILE A 288 1.78 16.17 9.13
CA ILE A 288 2.32 17.34 9.84
C ILE A 288 3.30 16.85 10.91
N SER A 289 4.61 17.05 10.69
CA SER A 289 5.63 16.84 11.72
C SER A 289 6.24 18.17 12.18
N LYS A 290 6.27 18.38 13.50
CA LYS A 290 6.83 19.53 14.20
C LYS A 290 8.36 19.55 14.09
N ILE A 291 8.98 20.69 13.76
CA ILE A 291 10.43 20.90 13.91
C ILE A 291 10.69 21.48 15.31
N GLN A 292 11.54 20.79 16.07
CA GLN A 292 12.22 21.34 17.24
C GLN A 292 13.29 22.34 16.78
N ASN A 293 13.34 23.48 17.47
CA ASN A 293 14.39 24.50 17.51
C ASN A 293 14.45 25.54 16.37
N GLY A 294 13.85 26.70 16.65
CA GLY A 294 14.55 27.99 16.47
C GLY A 294 14.37 28.78 15.17
N SER A 295 13.72 28.28 14.12
CA SER A 295 13.49 29.09 12.91
C SER A 295 12.04 29.08 12.44
N LYS A 296 11.47 30.30 12.33
CA LYS A 296 10.17 30.58 11.73
C LYS A 296 10.24 30.34 10.21
N LYS A 297 10.21 29.08 9.78
CA LYS A 297 9.69 28.66 8.48
C LYS A 297 9.03 27.30 8.68
N CYS A 298 7.73 27.20 8.42
CA CYS A 298 7.09 25.91 8.24
C CYS A 298 7.67 25.31 6.95
N VAL A 299 8.70 24.48 7.09
CA VAL A 299 9.25 23.76 5.95
C VAL A 299 8.50 22.44 5.87
N ILE A 300 7.70 22.29 4.81
CA ILE A 300 7.23 20.99 4.34
C ILE A 300 8.49 20.23 3.89
N ARG A 301 9.11 19.45 4.78
CA ARG A 301 10.30 18.66 4.45
C ARG A 301 9.89 17.25 4.07
N SER A 302 10.17 16.87 2.83
CA SER A 302 10.47 15.48 2.48
C SER A 302 11.72 15.07 3.26
N ARG A 303 11.71 13.85 3.83
CA ARG A 303 12.62 13.45 4.91
C ARG A 303 14.02 13.02 4.44
N ASN A 304 14.61 13.66 3.42
CA ASN A 304 15.95 13.35 2.90
C ASN A 304 17.10 14.13 3.58
N HIS A 305 16.92 14.67 4.79
CA HIS A 305 17.95 15.50 5.46
C HIS A 305 18.29 15.01 6.88
N PHE A 306 18.30 13.69 7.12
CA PHE A 306 18.63 13.15 8.45
C PHE A 306 19.86 12.23 8.52
N TYR A 307 20.62 12.05 7.44
CA TYR A 307 21.95 11.46 7.53
C TYR A 307 22.93 12.27 6.67
N GLY A 308 23.76 13.03 7.37
CA GLY A 308 24.82 13.88 6.87
C GLY A 308 25.65 14.30 8.08
N GLU A 309 26.40 13.34 8.62
CA GLU A 309 27.77 13.61 9.07
C GLU A 309 28.68 13.46 7.83
#